data_AF-A0A946JRE0-F1
#
_entry.id   AF-A0A946JRE0-F1
#
_cell.length_a   1.000
_cell.length_b   1.000
_cell.length_c   1.000
_cell.angle_alpha   90.00
_cell.angle_beta   90.00
_cell.angle_gamma   90.00
#
_symmetry.space_group_name_H-M   'P 1'
#
loop_
_entity.id
_entity.type
_entity.pdbx_description
1 polymer ?
#
loop_
_entity_poly.entity_id
_entity_poly.type
_entity_poly.pdbx_seq_one_letter_code
_entity_poly.pdbx_strand_id
1 'polypeptide(L)'
;SSKQNAEYLTDLVNNYPIISIEDGMDEDDWEGWKELTDLIGDKCQLVGDDLFVTNSERLKKGINDGCANSILVKVNQIGTLTETLEAVDVAHRAGYTSVMSHRSGETEDATIADLAVATNCGQIKTGSLARSDRLAKYNQLIRIEESLGATALYAGTSILKN
;
A
#
# COMPACT_ATOMS: atom_id res chain seq x y z
N SER A 1 -8.30 -10.79 22.08
CA SER A 1 -7.85 -9.41 22.36
C SER A 1 -6.93 -8.96 21.24
N SER A 2 -6.60 -7.66 21.15
CA SER A 2 -5.66 -7.13 20.15
C SER A 2 -4.33 -7.88 20.15
N LYS A 3 -3.77 -8.13 21.34
CA LYS A 3 -2.54 -8.92 21.51
C LYS A 3 -2.63 -10.34 20.92
N GLN A 4 -3.69 -11.08 21.21
CA GLN A 4 -3.88 -12.43 20.66
C GLN A 4 -4.00 -12.44 19.14
N ASN A 5 -4.62 -11.40 18.56
CA ASN A 5 -4.70 -11.25 17.11
C ASN A 5 -3.32 -10.96 16.51
N ALA A 6 -2.53 -10.08 17.13
CA ALA A 6 -1.17 -9.78 16.69
C ALA A 6 -0.25 -11.02 16.76
N GLU A 7 -0.34 -11.80 17.83
CA GLU A 7 0.35 -13.10 17.97
C GLU A 7 -0.09 -14.09 16.88
N TYR A 8 -1.39 -14.19 16.61
CA TYR A 8 -1.93 -15.06 15.55
C TYR A 8 -1.41 -14.69 14.15
N LEU A 9 -1.41 -13.39 13.81
CA LEU A 9 -0.87 -12.91 12.53
C LEU A 9 0.65 -13.15 12.43
N THR A 10 1.37 -12.99 13.55
CA THR A 10 2.80 -13.29 13.64
C THR A 10 3.06 -14.78 13.35
N ASP A 11 2.25 -15.68 13.91
CA ASP A 11 2.36 -17.11 13.63
C ASP A 11 2.09 -17.44 12.15
N LEU A 12 1.15 -16.76 11.49
CA LEU A 12 0.92 -16.94 10.05
C LEU A 12 2.14 -16.51 9.23
N VAL A 13 2.73 -15.35 9.52
CA VAL A 13 3.94 -14.87 8.84
C VAL A 13 5.13 -15.80 9.07
N ASN A 14 5.25 -16.41 10.24
CA ASN A 14 6.31 -17.39 10.52
C ASN A 14 6.12 -18.72 9.77
N ASN A 15 4.87 -19.10 9.48
CA ASN A 15 4.55 -20.40 8.88
C ASN A 15 4.36 -20.36 7.35
N TYR A 16 4.11 -19.17 6.78
CA TYR A 16 3.85 -18.98 5.36
C TYR A 16 4.66 -17.81 4.82
N PRO A 17 4.98 -17.79 3.51
CA PRO A 17 5.73 -16.69 2.89
C PRO A 17 4.83 -15.45 2.67
N ILE A 18 4.19 -14.98 3.73
CA ILE A 18 3.35 -13.78 3.74
C ILE A 18 4.29 -12.59 3.89
N ILE A 19 4.36 -11.76 2.85
CA ILE A 19 5.24 -10.58 2.79
C ILE A 19 4.49 -9.27 3.07
N SER A 20 3.15 -9.31 3.07
CA SER A 20 2.30 -8.14 3.26
C SER A 20 0.97 -8.51 3.89
N ILE A 21 0.53 -7.73 4.88
CA ILE A 21 -0.77 -7.80 5.55
C ILE A 21 -1.39 -6.41 5.47
N GLU A 22 -2.63 -6.35 5.00
CA GLU A 22 -3.45 -5.13 4.99
C GLU A 22 -4.50 -5.22 6.09
N ASP A 23 -4.69 -4.11 6.83
CA ASP A 23 -5.67 -3.97 7.91
C ASP A 23 -5.72 -5.17 8.88
N GLY A 24 -4.53 -5.54 9.38
CA GLY A 24 -4.38 -6.64 10.34
C GLY A 24 -5.04 -6.36 11.70
N MET A 25 -5.24 -5.09 12.03
CA MET A 25 -5.88 -4.61 13.26
C MET A 25 -6.99 -3.62 12.88
N ASP A 26 -7.93 -3.40 13.80
CA ASP A 26 -9.03 -2.45 13.62
C ASP A 26 -8.53 -1.01 13.38
N GLU A 27 -9.29 -0.21 12.63
CA GLU A 27 -8.89 1.14 12.21
C GLU A 27 -8.64 2.11 13.38
N ASP A 28 -9.28 1.88 14.53
CA ASP A 28 -9.10 2.69 15.74
C ASP A 28 -8.27 1.98 16.83
N ASP A 29 -7.81 0.75 16.61
CA ASP A 29 -6.95 -0.01 17.53
C ASP A 29 -5.46 0.33 17.36
N TRP A 30 -5.09 1.57 17.65
CA TRP A 30 -3.70 2.07 17.54
C TRP A 30 -2.71 1.29 18.39
N GLU A 31 -3.11 0.84 19.59
CA GLU A 31 -2.26 0.01 20.45
C GLU A 31 -2.01 -1.36 19.82
N GLY A 32 -3.05 -1.98 19.26
CA GLY A 32 -2.93 -3.23 18.50
C GLY A 32 -2.04 -3.10 17.27
N TRP A 33 -2.18 -2.02 16.50
CA TRP A 33 -1.31 -1.73 15.37
C TRP A 33 0.15 -1.58 15.79
N LYS A 34 0.41 -0.89 16.90
CA LYS A 34 1.76 -0.74 17.44
C LYS A 34 2.35 -2.09 17.84
N GLU A 35 1.60 -2.89 18.58
CA GLU A 35 2.02 -4.25 18.97
C GLU A 35 2.35 -5.12 17.75
N LEU A 36 1.46 -5.12 16.73
CA LEU A 36 1.70 -5.87 15.49
C LEU A 36 2.96 -5.38 14.75
N THR A 37 3.15 -4.06 14.71
CA THR A 37 4.32 -3.44 14.07
C THR A 37 5.61 -3.80 14.80
N ASP A 38 5.61 -3.83 16.12
CA ASP A 38 6.77 -4.23 16.93
C ASP A 38 7.12 -5.72 16.77
N LEU A 39 6.11 -6.57 16.56
CA LEU A 39 6.31 -8.02 16.42
C LEU A 39 6.86 -8.43 15.05
N ILE A 40 6.36 -7.82 13.97
CA ILE A 40 6.65 -8.29 12.59
C ILE A 40 6.89 -7.19 11.56
N GLY A 41 6.91 -5.91 11.93
CA GLY A 41 7.10 -4.80 11.00
C GLY A 41 8.48 -4.76 10.32
N ASP A 42 9.45 -5.54 10.81
CA ASP A 42 10.78 -5.75 10.22
C ASP A 42 10.83 -6.88 9.19
N LYS A 43 9.77 -7.72 9.12
CA LYS A 43 9.72 -8.92 8.26
C LYS A 43 8.54 -8.91 7.28
N CYS A 44 7.50 -8.17 7.62
CA CYS A 44 6.25 -8.11 6.87
C CYS A 44 5.86 -6.65 6.64
N GLN A 45 5.42 -6.36 5.42
CA GLN A 45 4.77 -5.09 5.13
C GLN A 45 3.40 -5.05 5.81
N LEU A 46 3.14 -4.00 6.58
CA LEU A 46 1.88 -3.72 7.25
C LEU A 46 1.24 -2.52 6.58
N VAL A 47 0.20 -2.78 5.78
CA VAL A 47 -0.50 -1.79 4.96
C VAL A 47 -1.73 -1.28 5.71
N GLY A 48 -1.75 0.00 6.05
CA GLY A 48 -2.95 0.66 6.54
C GLY A 48 -3.81 1.14 5.37
N ASP A 49 -5.01 0.58 5.22
CA ASP A 49 -6.05 1.08 4.32
C ASP A 49 -7.10 1.85 5.13
N ASP A 50 -7.94 1.16 5.91
CA ASP A 50 -8.92 1.79 6.79
C ASP A 50 -8.23 2.52 7.97
N LEU A 51 -7.04 2.07 8.39
CA LEU A 51 -6.23 2.78 9.39
C LEU A 51 -5.93 4.23 8.97
N PHE A 52 -5.60 4.45 7.70
CA PHE A 52 -5.13 5.75 7.21
C PHE A 52 -6.14 6.48 6.32
N VAL A 53 -7.06 5.78 5.65
CA VAL A 53 -8.08 6.31 4.71
C VAL A 53 -7.54 7.33 3.71
N THR A 54 -6.30 7.15 3.25
CA THR A 54 -5.56 8.12 2.42
C THR A 54 -5.49 9.54 3.04
N ASN A 55 -5.61 9.68 4.36
CA ASN A 55 -5.58 10.94 5.09
C ASN A 55 -4.18 11.21 5.67
N SER A 56 -3.59 12.34 5.29
CA SER A 56 -2.22 12.72 5.67
C SER A 56 -2.03 12.94 7.17
N GLU A 57 -3.05 13.39 7.90
CA GLU A 57 -2.97 13.58 9.35
C GLU A 57 -2.99 12.26 10.12
N ARG A 58 -3.85 11.30 9.72
CA ARG A 58 -3.83 9.94 10.27
C ARG A 58 -2.52 9.21 9.94
N LEU A 59 -2.01 9.39 8.73
CA LEU A 59 -0.70 8.85 8.33
C LEU A 59 0.43 9.43 9.20
N LYS A 60 0.49 10.76 9.39
CA LYS A 60 1.48 11.40 10.27
C LYS A 60 1.39 10.89 11.71
N LYS A 61 0.18 10.68 12.24
CA LYS A 61 -0.02 10.06 13.55
C LYS A 61 0.57 8.66 13.60
N GLY A 62 0.24 7.81 12.62
CA GLY A 62 0.78 6.44 12.55
C GLY A 62 2.29 6.39 12.48
N ILE A 63 2.89 7.27 11.67
CA ILE A 63 4.36 7.41 11.59
C ILE A 63 4.96 7.78 12.95
N ASN A 64 4.39 8.79 13.62
CA ASN A 64 4.90 9.25 14.92
C ASN A 64 4.78 8.17 16.00
N ASP A 65 3.71 7.39 15.97
CA ASP A 65 3.44 6.34 16.94
C ASP A 65 4.13 5.01 16.59
N GLY A 66 4.75 4.89 15.40
CA GLY A 66 5.37 3.66 14.92
C GLY A 66 4.36 2.57 14.58
N CYS A 67 3.23 2.94 13.99
CA CYS A 67 2.16 2.04 13.57
C CYS A 67 2.22 1.80 12.06
N ALA A 68 2.16 0.53 11.65
CA ALA A 68 2.27 0.07 10.27
C ALA A 68 3.64 0.46 9.64
N ASN A 69 3.84 0.13 8.37
CA ASN A 69 5.01 0.57 7.59
C ASN A 69 4.68 0.83 6.11
N SER A 70 3.39 0.82 5.76
CA SER A 70 2.89 1.06 4.42
C SER A 70 1.48 1.67 4.45
N ILE A 71 1.12 2.40 3.40
CA ILE A 71 -0.22 2.97 3.20
C ILE A 71 -0.84 2.48 1.89
N LEU A 72 -2.13 2.13 1.93
CA LEU A 72 -2.92 1.93 0.72
C LEU A 72 -3.48 3.29 0.25
N VAL A 73 -3.19 3.66 -0.98
CA VAL A 73 -3.56 4.97 -1.54
C VAL A 73 -4.73 4.81 -2.50
N LYS A 74 -5.89 5.35 -2.14
CA LYS A 74 -7.09 5.41 -2.98
C LYS A 74 -7.36 6.86 -3.36
N VAL A 75 -7.09 7.22 -4.61
CA VAL A 75 -7.19 8.60 -5.13
C VAL A 75 -8.53 9.27 -4.78
N ASN A 76 -9.63 8.52 -4.87
CA ASN A 76 -10.97 9.05 -4.60
C ASN A 76 -11.38 9.08 -3.12
N GLN A 77 -10.54 8.61 -2.17
CA GLN A 77 -10.77 8.82 -0.74
C GLN A 77 -10.37 10.24 -0.30
N ILE A 78 -9.28 10.77 -0.85
CA ILE A 78 -8.78 12.11 -0.49
C ILE A 78 -9.33 13.21 -1.41
N GLY A 79 -9.70 12.85 -2.65
CA GLY A 79 -10.54 13.68 -3.52
C GLY A 79 -9.79 14.43 -4.64
N THR A 80 -8.52 14.81 -4.43
CA THR A 80 -7.71 15.45 -5.47
C THR A 80 -6.38 14.75 -5.74
N LEU A 81 -5.83 14.96 -6.94
CA LEU A 81 -4.49 14.46 -7.29
C LEU A 81 -3.39 15.11 -6.44
N THR A 82 -3.52 16.40 -6.11
CA THR A 82 -2.54 17.09 -5.26
C THR A 82 -2.45 16.44 -3.89
N GLU A 83 -3.58 16.19 -3.24
CA GLU A 83 -3.58 15.56 -1.91
C GLU A 83 -3.15 14.08 -1.97
N THR A 84 -3.46 13.39 -3.08
CA THR A 84 -2.94 12.03 -3.34
C THR A 84 -1.41 12.04 -3.40
N LEU A 85 -0.81 12.96 -4.15
CA LEU A 85 0.64 13.09 -4.26
C LEU A 85 1.29 13.51 -2.93
N GLU A 86 0.62 14.36 -2.15
CA GLU A 86 1.09 14.72 -0.81
C GLU A 86 1.11 13.51 0.13
N ALA A 87 0.06 12.69 0.14
CA ALA A 87 0.02 11.47 0.97
C ALA A 87 1.16 10.50 0.62
N VAL A 88 1.43 10.31 -0.68
CA VAL A 88 2.55 9.49 -1.17
C VAL A 88 3.90 10.08 -0.76
N ASP A 89 4.11 11.40 -0.90
CA ASP A 89 5.36 12.06 -0.51
C ASP A 89 5.62 11.95 1.00
N VAL A 90 4.58 12.15 1.83
CA VAL A 90 4.68 11.98 3.29
C VAL A 90 5.09 10.54 3.64
N ALA A 91 4.47 9.54 3.03
CA ALA A 91 4.82 8.14 3.26
C ALA A 91 6.27 7.85 2.85
N HIS A 92 6.68 8.25 1.65
CA HIS A 92 8.03 8.03 1.15
C HIS A 92 9.11 8.67 2.04
N ARG A 93 8.90 9.92 2.48
CA ARG A 93 9.86 10.62 3.35
C ARG A 93 9.96 9.99 4.73
N ALA A 94 8.89 9.39 5.23
CA ALA A 94 8.89 8.64 6.49
C ALA A 94 9.43 7.21 6.35
N GLY A 95 9.84 6.79 5.14
CA GLY A 95 10.29 5.44 4.91
C GLY A 95 9.16 4.42 4.83
N TYR A 96 7.91 4.83 4.69
CA TYR A 96 6.79 3.94 4.41
C TYR A 96 6.76 3.62 2.91
N THR A 97 6.18 2.48 2.55
CA THR A 97 5.79 2.21 1.16
C THR A 97 4.40 2.76 0.88
N SER A 98 4.12 3.10 -0.37
CA SER A 98 2.78 3.46 -0.84
C SER A 98 2.31 2.44 -1.86
N VAL A 99 1.11 1.91 -1.67
CA VAL A 99 0.49 0.94 -2.58
C VAL A 99 -0.68 1.62 -3.29
N MET A 100 -0.52 1.91 -4.57
CA MET A 100 -1.59 2.57 -5.34
C MET A 100 -2.75 1.58 -5.56
N SER A 101 -3.98 1.96 -5.23
CA SER A 101 -5.10 1.01 -5.18
C SER A 101 -6.29 1.40 -6.04
N HIS A 102 -6.96 0.36 -6.55
CA HIS A 102 -8.29 0.47 -7.13
C HIS A 102 -9.39 0.65 -6.06
N ARG A 103 -10.65 0.71 -6.50
CA ARG A 103 -11.85 0.53 -5.66
C ARG A 103 -12.64 -0.73 -6.04
N SER A 104 -13.61 -1.13 -5.23
CA SER A 104 -14.46 -2.29 -5.54
C SER A 104 -15.27 -2.10 -6.83
N GLY A 105 -15.81 -0.89 -7.05
CA GLY A 105 -16.35 -0.45 -8.33
C GLY A 105 -15.30 0.29 -9.14
N GLU A 106 -14.95 -0.22 -10.33
CA GLU A 106 -13.98 0.37 -11.24
C GLU A 106 -14.57 0.59 -12.63
N THR A 107 -13.91 1.47 -13.39
CA THR A 107 -14.18 1.72 -14.81
C THR A 107 -13.00 1.24 -15.66
N GLU A 108 -13.06 1.49 -16.96
CA GLU A 108 -11.95 1.33 -17.89
C GLU A 108 -10.80 2.34 -17.69
N ASP A 109 -11.00 3.39 -16.89
CA ASP A 109 -9.96 4.39 -16.58
C ASP A 109 -8.72 3.70 -16.02
N ALA A 110 -7.52 4.11 -16.45
CA ALA A 110 -6.27 3.50 -16.01
C ALA A 110 -5.34 4.47 -15.29
N THR A 111 -5.84 5.62 -14.83
CA THR A 111 -5.04 6.72 -14.25
C THR A 111 -4.16 6.26 -13.09
N ILE A 112 -4.61 5.29 -12.28
CA ILE A 112 -3.82 4.76 -11.17
C ILE A 112 -2.54 4.02 -11.62
N ALA A 113 -2.49 3.50 -12.85
CA ALA A 113 -1.27 2.92 -13.42
C ALA A 113 -0.22 4.01 -13.68
N ASP A 114 -0.63 5.10 -14.32
CA ASP A 114 0.23 6.26 -14.56
C ASP A 114 0.70 6.91 -13.24
N LEU A 115 -0.19 7.02 -12.24
CA LEU A 115 0.19 7.55 -10.92
C LEU A 115 1.19 6.65 -10.18
N ALA A 116 1.04 5.33 -10.27
CA ALA A 116 1.98 4.39 -9.63
C ALA A 116 3.41 4.55 -10.20
N VAL A 117 3.53 4.72 -11.53
CA VAL A 117 4.82 4.96 -12.18
C VAL A 117 5.33 6.38 -11.92
N ALA A 118 4.48 7.40 -12.04
CA ALA A 118 4.87 8.80 -11.84
C ALA A 118 5.40 9.08 -10.43
N THR A 119 4.89 8.36 -9.43
CA THR A 119 5.34 8.46 -8.04
C THR A 119 6.47 7.51 -7.67
N ASN A 120 6.84 6.58 -8.57
CA ASN A 120 7.76 5.47 -8.28
C ASN A 120 7.42 4.73 -6.97
N CYS A 121 6.12 4.54 -6.67
CA CYS A 121 5.70 3.89 -5.42
C CYS A 121 6.03 2.38 -5.39
N GLY A 122 6.33 1.80 -6.55
CA GLY A 122 6.82 0.43 -6.70
C GLY A 122 5.77 -0.67 -6.52
N GLN A 123 4.55 -0.34 -6.06
CA GLN A 123 3.49 -1.31 -5.79
C GLN A 123 2.12 -0.79 -6.22
N ILE A 124 1.31 -1.70 -6.75
CA ILE A 124 -0.07 -1.43 -7.18
C ILE A 124 -0.99 -2.60 -6.81
N LYS A 125 -2.16 -2.28 -6.26
CA LYS A 125 -3.25 -3.21 -5.93
C LYS A 125 -4.44 -2.94 -6.85
N THR A 126 -4.43 -3.56 -8.03
CA THR A 126 -5.46 -3.31 -9.06
C THR A 126 -6.33 -4.52 -9.41
N GLY A 127 -6.29 -5.59 -8.61
CA GLY A 127 -7.25 -6.71 -8.66
C GLY A 127 -6.81 -7.88 -9.55
N SER A 128 -7.69 -8.88 -9.70
CA SER A 128 -7.37 -10.14 -10.37
C SER A 128 -7.32 -10.04 -11.90
N LEU A 129 -6.78 -11.07 -12.55
CA LEU A 129 -6.51 -11.17 -14.00
C LEU A 129 -7.73 -11.63 -14.81
N ALA A 130 -8.91 -11.06 -14.58
CA ALA A 130 -10.15 -11.56 -15.19
C ALA A 130 -11.04 -10.48 -15.79
N ARG A 131 -11.32 -9.41 -15.03
CA ARG A 131 -12.31 -8.40 -15.43
C ARG A 131 -11.62 -7.22 -16.12
N SER A 132 -12.22 -6.70 -17.18
CA SER A 132 -11.63 -5.61 -17.99
C SER A 132 -11.39 -4.33 -17.19
N ASP A 133 -12.21 -4.05 -16.17
CA ASP A 133 -12.02 -2.92 -15.24
C ASP A 133 -10.69 -3.02 -14.45
N ARG A 134 -10.14 -4.22 -14.29
CA ARG A 134 -8.82 -4.49 -13.71
C ARG A 134 -7.73 -4.58 -14.78
N LEU A 135 -8.00 -5.36 -15.83
CA LEU A 135 -7.05 -5.59 -16.93
C LEU A 135 -6.66 -4.29 -17.65
N ALA A 136 -7.54 -3.28 -17.69
CA ALA A 136 -7.23 -1.97 -18.26
C ALA A 136 -5.99 -1.34 -17.61
N LYS A 137 -5.82 -1.46 -16.28
CA LYS A 137 -4.68 -0.92 -15.55
C LYS A 137 -3.41 -1.71 -15.83
N TYR A 138 -3.48 -3.04 -15.87
CA TYR A 138 -2.34 -3.87 -16.26
C TYR A 138 -1.88 -3.59 -17.70
N ASN A 139 -2.83 -3.47 -18.64
CA ASN A 139 -2.53 -3.12 -20.02
C ASN A 139 -1.87 -1.73 -20.13
N GLN A 140 -2.27 -0.79 -19.27
CA GLN A 140 -1.64 0.52 -19.22
C GLN A 140 -0.20 0.44 -18.67
N LEU A 141 0.06 -0.35 -17.63
CA LEU A 141 1.42 -0.60 -17.14
C LEU A 141 2.32 -1.20 -18.23
N ILE A 142 1.81 -2.16 -19.02
CA ILE A 142 2.54 -2.74 -20.17
C ILE A 142 2.90 -1.65 -21.19
N ARG A 143 1.96 -0.75 -21.52
CA ARG A 143 2.24 0.38 -22.44
C ARG A 143 3.26 1.36 -21.88
N ILE A 144 3.19 1.66 -20.57
CA ILE A 144 4.15 2.55 -19.92
C ILE A 144 5.55 1.92 -19.95
N GLU A 145 5.67 0.64 -19.61
CA GLU A 145 6.93 -0.10 -19.69
C GLU A 145 7.49 -0.13 -21.11
N GLU A 146 6.66 -0.43 -22.12
CA GLU A 146 7.04 -0.40 -23.54
C GLU A 146 7.56 0.98 -23.97
N SER A 147 6.89 2.05 -23.52
CA SER A 147 7.24 3.45 -23.82
C SER A 147 8.56 3.88 -23.15
N LEU A 148 8.81 3.45 -21.92
CA LEU A 148 10.06 3.71 -21.20
C LEU A 148 11.24 2.90 -21.79
N GLY A 149 10.96 1.70 -22.31
CA GLY A 149 11.96 0.85 -22.96
C GLY A 149 13.14 0.57 -22.02
N ALA A 150 14.36 0.95 -22.43
CA ALA A 150 15.57 0.69 -21.66
C ALA A 150 15.67 1.43 -20.32
N THR A 151 14.83 2.45 -20.06
CA THR A 151 14.80 3.17 -18.79
C THR A 151 13.78 2.59 -17.80
N ALA A 152 12.98 1.61 -18.20
CA ALA A 152 12.02 0.95 -17.33
C ALA A 152 12.75 0.15 -16.24
N LEU A 153 12.30 0.31 -15.00
CA LEU A 153 12.78 -0.45 -13.85
C LEU A 153 11.59 -1.09 -13.12
N TYR A 154 11.55 -2.42 -13.12
CA TYR A 154 10.59 -3.16 -12.31
C TYR A 154 11.11 -3.28 -10.88
N ALA A 155 10.31 -2.86 -9.90
CA ALA A 155 10.74 -2.78 -8.50
C ALA A 155 11.07 -4.17 -7.90
N GLY A 156 10.39 -5.24 -8.32
CA GLY A 156 10.61 -6.58 -7.79
C GLY A 156 10.60 -6.62 -6.26
N THR A 157 11.56 -7.32 -5.65
CA THR A 157 11.67 -7.41 -4.19
C THR A 157 12.38 -6.20 -3.56
N SER A 158 12.93 -5.26 -4.34
CA SER A 158 13.66 -4.11 -3.77
C SER A 158 12.74 -3.11 -3.08
N ILE A 159 11.43 -3.21 -3.31
CA ILE A 159 10.43 -2.37 -2.66
C ILE A 159 10.07 -2.85 -1.25
N LEU A 160 10.32 -4.14 -0.96
CA LEU A 160 10.10 -4.71 0.36
C LEU A 160 11.22 -4.24 1.28
N LYS A 161 10.85 -3.55 2.36
CA LYS A 161 11.80 -3.06 3.36
C LYS A 161 11.97 -4.15 4.42
N ASN A 162 12.85 -5.09 4.12
CA ASN A 162 13.32 -6.13 5.03
C ASN A 162 14.74 -5.81 5.49
#